data_AF-A0A6V7ITI4-F1
#
_entry.id   AF-A0A6V7ITI4-F1
#
_cell.length_a   1.000
_cell.length_b   1.000
_cell.length_c   1.000
_cell.angle_alpha   90.00
_cell.angle_beta   90.00
_cell.angle_gamma   90.00
#
_symmetry.space_group_name_H-M   'P 1'
#
loop_
_entity.id
_entity.type
_entity.pdbx_description
1 polymer ?
#
loop_
_entity_poly.entity_id
_entity_poly.type
_entity_poly.pdbx_seq_one_letter_code
_entity_poly.pdbx_strand_id
1 'polypeptide(L)' 'VQYYRGIPPVTEELTIPGCTSPCPLEIFKTLLEEVTPTDDEVNCKES' A
#
# COMPACT_ATOMS: atom_id res chain seq x y z
N VAL A 1 5.18 6.90 -3.11
CA VAL A 1 3.94 6.94 -2.29
C VAL A 1 4.08 8.06 -1.28
N GLN A 2 3.04 8.86 -1.07
CA GLN A 2 3.06 9.94 -0.08
C GLN A 2 2.53 9.37 1.25
N TYR A 3 3.41 9.24 2.25
CA TYR A 3 3.07 8.69 3.57
C TYR A 3 2.95 9.81 4.60
N TYR A 4 1.79 9.89 5.25
CA TYR A 4 1.54 10.89 6.28
C TYR A 4 1.79 10.28 7.68
N ARG A 5 2.70 10.89 8.45
CA ARG A 5 3.12 10.40 9.77
C ARG A 5 2.17 10.75 10.93
N GLY A 6 1.15 11.57 10.71
CA GLY A 6 0.22 11.97 11.78
C GLY A 6 0.75 13.12 12.62
N ILE A 7 1.18 12.87 13.86
CA ILE A 7 1.74 13.90 14.76
C ILE A 7 3.21 13.53 15.07
N PRO A 8 4.19 14.35 14.63
CA PRO A 8 4.04 15.63 13.94
C PRO A 8 3.53 15.47 12.48
N PRO A 9 2.86 16.50 11.92
CA PRO A 9 2.23 16.46 10.60
C PRO A 9 3.27 16.55 9.48
N VAL A 10 3.96 15.43 9.25
CA VAL A 10 5.01 15.30 8.23
C VAL A 10 4.52 14.34 7.17
N THR A 11 4.63 14.75 5.90
CA THR A 11 4.45 13.88 4.75
C THR A 11 5.82 13.54 4.18
N GLU A 12 6.05 12.26 3.93
CA GLU A 12 7.30 11.75 3.38
C GLU A 12 7.03 10.97 2.09
N GLU A 13 7.96 11.08 1.14
CA GLU A 13 7.94 10.21 -0.03
C GLU A 13 8.60 8.88 0.30
N LEU A 14 7.83 7.80 0.17
CA LEU A 14 8.30 6.42 0.29
C LEU A 14 8.30 5.73 -1.08
N THR A 15 9.27 4.83 -1.28
CA THR A 15 9.37 3.99 -2.47
C THR A 15 8.96 2.57 -2.14
N ILE A 16 8.05 2.00 -2.93
CA ILE A 16 7.68 0.59 -2.82
C ILE A 16 8.85 -0.24 -3.36
N PRO A 17 9.35 -1.25 -2.62
CA PRO A 17 10.39 -2.14 -3.12
C PRO A 17 10.01 -2.74 -4.48
N GLY A 18 10.92 -2.71 -5.45
CA GLY A 18 10.64 -3.18 -6.81
C GLY A 18 9.91 -2.17 -7.71
N CYS A 19 9.70 -0.92 -7.25
CA CYS A 19 9.11 0.14 -8.06
C CYS A 19 9.97 1.43 -8.10
N THR A 20 9.77 2.25 -9.12
CA THR A 20 10.33 3.60 -9.23
C THR A 20 9.50 4.63 -8.45
N SER A 21 10.03 5.86 -8.26
CA SER A 21 9.24 7.02 -7.81
C SER A 21 9.18 8.06 -8.93
N PRO A 22 7.99 8.38 -9.49
CA PRO A 22 6.68 7.81 -9.18
C PRO A 22 6.54 6.35 -9.65
N CYS A 23 5.68 5.59 -8.95
CA CYS A 23 5.45 4.18 -9.24
C CYS A 23 4.37 4.04 -10.33
N PRO A 24 4.63 3.32 -11.44
CA PRO A 24 3.61 3.03 -12.44
C PRO A 24 2.43 2.28 -11.83
N LEU A 25 1.20 2.65 -12.22
CA LEU A 25 -0.03 2.11 -11.63
C LEU A 25 -0.12 0.58 -11.71
N GLU A 26 0.26 -0.01 -12.84
CA GLU A 26 0.16 -1.47 -13.02
C GLU A 26 1.15 -2.22 -12.14
N ILE A 27 2.39 -1.71 -11.99
CA ILE A 27 3.38 -2.29 -11.07
C ILE A 27 2.90 -2.15 -9.62
N PHE A 28 2.34 -0.99 -9.27
CA PHE A 28 1.77 -0.74 -7.94
C PHE A 28 0.69 -1.78 -7.58
N LYS A 29 -0.23 -2.04 -8.52
CA LYS A 29 -1.31 -3.04 -8.31
C LYS A 29 -0.72 -4.43 -8.10
N THR A 30 0.18 -4.87 -8.98
CA THR A 30 0.80 -6.20 -8.87
C THR A 30 1.58 -6.38 -7.56
N LEU A 31 2.35 -5.38 -7.13
CA LEU A 31 3.15 -5.48 -5.91
C LEU A 31 2.30 -5.51 -4.63
N LEU A 32 1.12 -4.89 -4.64
CA LEU A 32 0.23 -4.85 -3.48
C LEU A 32 -0.85 -5.93 -3.50
N GLU A 33 -1.03 -6.66 -4.60
CA GLU A 33 -2.05 -7.70 -4.74
C GLU A 33 -1.97 -8.74 -3.63
N GLU A 34 -0.77 -9.20 -3.27
CA GLU A 34 -0.57 -10.23 -2.24
C GLU A 34 -0.94 -9.79 -0.82
N VAL A 35 -0.95 -8.48 -0.56
CA VAL A 35 -1.25 -7.91 0.77
C VAL A 35 -2.56 -7.13 0.80
N THR A 36 -3.22 -7.00 -0.35
CA THR A 36 -4.53 -6.36 -0.45
C THR A 36 -5.58 -7.45 -0.22
N PRO A 37 -6.34 -7.39 0.87
CA PRO A 37 -7.34 -8.40 1.16
C PRO A 37 -8.40 -8.43 0.06
N THR A 38 -8.80 -9.64 -0.33
CA THR A 38 -9.97 -9.87 -1.16
C THR A 38 -11.26 -9.60 -0.38
N ASP A 39 -12.37 -9.36 -1.08
CA ASP A 39 -13.67 -9.09 -0.44
C ASP A 39 -14.11 -10.20 0.54
N ASP A 40 -13.74 -11.45 0.26
CA ASP A 40 -14.03 -12.59 1.14
C ASP A 40 -13.16 -12.57 2.42
N GLU A 41 -11.92 -12.10 2.34
CA GLU A 41 -10.99 -12.01 3.48
C GLU A 41 -11.29 -10.84 4.41
N VAL A 42 -11.88 -9.76 3.89
CA VAL A 42 -12.35 -8.64 4.74
C VAL A 42 -13.42 -9.13 5.73
N ASN A 43 -14.17 -10.17 5.37
CA ASN A 43 -15.11 -10.84 6.25
C ASN A 43 -14.39 -11.85 7.14
N CYS A 44 -13.57 -11.35 8.07
CA CYS A 44 -12.93 -12.17 9.09
C CYS A 44 -13.99 -12.94 9.90
N LYS A 45 -14.19 -14.22 9.59
CA LYS A 45 -14.99 -15.11 10.43
C LYS A 45 -14.19 -15.37 11.70
N GLU A 46 -14.76 -15.06 12.86
CA GLU A 46 -14.17 -15.50 14.13
C GLU A 46 -14.16 -17.03 14.16
N SER A 47 -12.95 -17.60 14.16
CA SER A 47 -12.68 -19.03 14.29
C SER A 47 -12.61 -19.46 15.74
#